data_AF-A0AAN8S307-F1
#
_entry.id   AF-A0AAN8S307-F1
#
_cell.length_a   1.000
_cell.length_b   1.000
_cell.length_c   1.000
_cell.angle_alpha   90.00
_cell.angle_beta   90.00
_cell.angle_gamma   90.00
#
_symmetry.space_group_name_H-M   'P 1'
#
loop_
_entity.id
_entity.type
_entity.pdbx_description
1 polymer ?
#
loop_
_entity_poly.entity_id
_entity_poly.type
_entity_poly.pdbx_seq_one_letter_code
_entity_poly.pdbx_strand_id
1 'polypeptide(L)'
;MAPLHFWGLVWVGFSCGDRSKNEIDKSCYEIVRSKKGTFVIHYNGHRYGHVRNPKYPRKYWVCTSYQSSQCRARAVMMENGNLLLKECHSHLPKWC
;
A
#
# COMPACT_ATOMS: atom_id res chain seq x y z
N MET A 1 27.60 -14.06 -39.52
CA MET A 1 27.09 -12.86 -40.23
C MET A 1 25.64 -12.66 -39.80
N ALA A 2 25.36 -11.56 -39.10
CA ALA A 2 23.99 -11.14 -38.81
C ALA A 2 23.44 -10.32 -39.99
N PRO A 3 22.13 -10.41 -40.22
CA PRO A 3 21.33 -9.21 -40.47
C PRO A 3 20.13 -9.22 -39.48
N LEU A 4 19.97 -8.26 -38.59
CA LEU A 4 19.50 -6.87 -38.74
C LEU A 4 18.08 -6.73 -39.31
N HIS A 5 17.20 -6.22 -38.41
CA HIS A 5 15.90 -5.54 -38.59
C HIS A 5 14.67 -6.44 -38.78
N PHE A 6 13.47 -6.12 -38.29
CA PHE A 6 12.87 -5.26 -37.24
C PHE A 6 11.36 -5.61 -37.33
N TRP A 7 10.53 -5.17 -36.37
CA TRP A 7 9.07 -5.42 -36.20
C TRP A 7 8.82 -6.55 -35.19
N GLY A 8 8.12 -6.35 -34.07
CA GLY A 8 7.40 -5.20 -33.56
C GLY A 8 6.66 -5.65 -32.28
N LEU A 9 6.09 -4.68 -31.58
CA LEU A 9 5.01 -4.85 -30.60
C LEU A 9 5.33 -5.67 -29.34
N VAL A 10 5.71 -4.91 -28.31
CA VAL A 10 5.10 -4.94 -26.96
C VAL A 10 4.33 -6.21 -26.61
N TRP A 11 4.95 -7.03 -25.79
CA TRP A 11 4.26 -7.60 -24.65
C TRP A 11 4.93 -7.04 -23.39
N VAL A 12 4.36 -5.96 -22.85
CA VAL A 12 4.43 -5.72 -21.40
C VAL A 12 3.63 -6.83 -20.73
N GLY A 13 4.22 -8.02 -20.71
CA GLY A 13 3.89 -9.04 -19.74
C GLY A 13 4.51 -8.62 -18.42
N PHE A 14 3.95 -7.62 -17.76
CA PHE A 14 3.99 -7.58 -16.30
C PHE A 14 3.16 -8.78 -15.84
N SER A 15 3.77 -9.97 -15.90
CA SER A 15 3.28 -11.13 -15.16
C SER A 15 3.32 -10.71 -13.70
N CYS A 16 2.18 -10.23 -13.20
CA CYS A 16 1.99 -9.91 -11.79
C CYS A 16 2.02 -11.23 -11.04
N GLY A 17 3.24 -11.66 -10.74
CA GLY A 17 3.57 -12.97 -10.20
C GLY A 17 4.66 -12.87 -9.15
N ASP A 18 4.65 -11.83 -8.30
CA ASP A 18 5.65 -11.66 -7.24
C ASP A 18 5.06 -11.86 -5.85
N ARG A 19 4.97 -13.14 -5.51
CA ARG A 19 5.21 -13.76 -4.20
C ARG A 19 5.47 -12.78 -3.02
N SER A 20 4.41 -12.61 -2.21
CA SER A 20 4.46 -12.86 -0.76
C SER A 20 5.51 -12.12 0.08
N LYS A 21 5.60 -10.80 -0.01
CA LYS A 21 6.02 -10.01 1.15
C LYS A 21 4.97 -8.94 1.44
N ASN A 22 4.03 -9.33 2.30
CA ASN A 22 3.09 -8.42 2.92
C ASN A 22 3.77 -7.44 3.88
N GLU A 23 5.08 -7.54 4.09
CA GLU A 23 5.86 -6.66 4.94
C GLU A 23 6.53 -5.55 4.12
N ILE A 24 6.22 -4.31 4.46
CA ILE A 24 6.74 -3.10 3.84
C ILE A 24 7.77 -2.50 4.80
N ASP A 25 8.99 -2.29 4.31
CA ASP A 25 10.04 -1.63 5.08
C ASP A 25 9.66 -0.18 5.39
N LYS A 26 10.15 0.34 6.53
CA LYS A 26 9.92 1.73 6.96
C LYS A 26 10.37 2.80 5.95
N SER A 27 11.27 2.48 5.04
CA SER A 27 11.72 3.40 3.98
C SER A 27 10.72 3.53 2.83
N CYS A 28 9.78 2.59 2.68
CA CYS A 28 8.85 2.52 1.56
C CYS A 28 7.53 3.26 1.81
N TYR A 29 7.27 3.75 3.02
CA TYR A 29 6.04 4.46 3.37
C TYR A 29 6.33 5.73 4.17
N GLU A 30 5.41 6.68 4.11
CA GLU A 30 5.51 7.94 4.85
C GLU A 30 4.35 8.08 5.84
N ILE A 31 4.62 8.57 7.06
CA ILE A 31 3.59 8.91 8.04
C ILE A 31 3.38 10.42 8.02
N VAL A 32 2.21 10.84 7.55
CA VAL A 32 1.82 12.26 7.49
C VAL A 32 0.79 12.56 8.57
N ARG A 33 0.93 13.71 9.24
CA ARG A 33 -0.14 14.25 10.09
C ARG A 33 -1.19 14.94 9.24
N SER A 34 -2.41 14.45 9.30
CA SER A 34 -3.56 15.11 8.67
C SER A 34 -3.95 16.39 9.43
N LYS A 35 -4.61 17.33 8.74
CA LYS A 35 -5.13 18.59 9.31
C LYS A 35 -6.01 18.38 10.56
N LYS A 36 -6.64 17.20 10.68
CA LYS A 36 -7.45 16.79 11.85
C LYS A 36 -6.62 16.23 13.03
N GLY A 37 -5.30 16.33 12.99
CA GLY A 37 -4.40 15.80 14.03
C GLY A 37 -4.25 14.27 14.04
N THR A 38 -4.79 13.58 13.04
CA THR A 38 -4.68 12.12 12.92
C THR A 38 -3.50 11.73 12.03
N PHE A 39 -2.76 10.69 12.40
CA PHE A 39 -1.70 10.14 11.56
C PHE A 39 -2.27 9.31 10.42
N VAL A 40 -1.68 9.47 9.24
CA VAL A 40 -2.05 8.75 8.02
C VAL A 40 -0.77 8.23 7.37
N ILE A 41 -0.75 6.95 7.01
CA ILE A 41 0.32 6.35 6.23
C ILE A 41 0.02 6.52 4.76
N HIS A 42 1.00 6.99 3.99
CA HIS A 42 1.00 7.01 2.54
C HIS A 42 1.91 5.90 2.02
N TYR A 43 1.34 4.98 1.25
CA TYR A 43 2.06 3.88 0.62
C TYR A 43 1.40 3.54 -0.71
N ASN A 44 2.19 3.49 -1.78
CA ASN A 44 1.75 3.08 -3.12
C ASN A 44 0.52 3.84 -3.67
N GLY A 45 0.37 5.12 -3.33
CA GLY A 45 -0.80 5.93 -3.72
C GLY A 45 -2.09 5.64 -2.93
N HIS A 46 -2.01 4.79 -1.90
CA HIS A 46 -3.07 4.54 -0.95
C HIS A 46 -2.79 5.20 0.40
N ARG A 47 -3.86 5.46 1.15
CA ARG A 47 -3.82 6.18 2.42
C ARG A 47 -4.43 5.31 3.52
N TYR A 48 -3.67 5.07 4.58
CA TYR A 48 -4.14 4.31 5.74
C TYR A 48 -4.28 5.23 6.95
N GLY A 49 -5.49 5.34 7.47
CA GLY A 49 -5.77 6.07 8.69
C GLY A 49 -5.51 5.21 9.93
N HIS A 50 -4.99 5.85 10.96
CA HIS A 50 -4.78 5.20 12.25
C HIS A 50 -6.11 4.84 12.94
N VAL A 51 -6.24 3.60 13.43
CA VAL A 51 -7.40 3.15 14.21
C VAL A 51 -7.04 3.04 15.68
N ARG A 52 -7.85 3.68 16.53
CA ARG A 52 -7.74 3.53 17.98
C ARG A 52 -8.21 2.14 18.38
N ASN A 53 -7.27 1.28 18.76
CA ASN A 53 -7.56 -0.02 19.37
C ASN A 53 -7.10 0.02 20.83
N PRO A 54 -7.99 -0.22 21.83
CA PRO A 54 -7.62 -0.16 23.25
C PRO A 54 -6.54 -1.18 23.63
N LYS A 55 -6.47 -2.33 22.94
CA LYS A 55 -5.45 -3.36 23.19
C LYS A 55 -4.10 -3.04 22.53
N TYR A 56 -4.11 -2.30 21.42
CA TYR A 56 -2.91 -1.98 20.64
C TYR A 56 -3.04 -0.61 19.96
N PRO A 57 -2.84 0.48 20.71
CA PRO A 57 -3.24 1.83 20.31
C PRO A 57 -2.41 2.45 19.18
N ARG A 58 -1.38 1.77 18.65
CA ARG A 58 -0.51 2.28 17.56
C ARG A 58 -0.24 1.26 16.46
N LYS A 59 -0.81 0.05 16.57
CA LYS A 59 -0.48 -1.05 15.65
C LYS A 59 -1.43 -1.12 14.46
N TYR A 60 -2.66 -0.63 14.55
CA TYR A 60 -3.69 -0.88 13.53
C TYR A 60 -3.97 0.32 12.62
N TRP A 61 -3.93 0.07 11.32
CA TRP A 61 -4.14 1.06 10.26
C TRP A 61 -5.12 0.50 9.23
N VAL A 62 -6.07 1.32 8.78
CA VAL A 62 -7.11 0.93 7.81
C VAL A 62 -7.15 1.90 6.66
N CYS A 63 -7.52 1.43 5.47
CA CYS A 63 -7.70 2.33 4.34
C CYS A 63 -8.73 3.42 4.67
N THR A 64 -8.39 4.68 4.40
CA THR A 64 -9.32 5.81 4.60
C THR A 64 -10.53 5.74 3.66
N SER A 65 -10.41 5.00 2.56
CA SER A 65 -11.52 4.74 1.63
C SER A 65 -12.40 3.57 2.06
N TYR A 66 -12.23 3.00 3.27
CA TYR A 66 -13.13 1.98 3.82
C TYR A 66 -14.60 2.44 3.78
N GLN A 67 -14.88 3.68 4.17
CA GLN A 67 -16.26 4.16 4.24
C GLN A 67 -16.85 4.56 2.88
N SER A 68 -16.01 4.95 1.92
CA SER A 68 -16.44 5.42 0.60
C SER A 68 -16.42 4.34 -0.49
N SER A 69 -15.50 3.38 -0.40
CA SER A 69 -15.29 2.32 -1.41
C SER A 69 -15.41 0.91 -0.84
N GLN A 70 -15.84 0.79 0.43
CA GLN A 70 -15.91 -0.49 1.15
C GLN A 70 -14.57 -1.26 1.19
N CYS A 71 -13.47 -0.54 1.05
CA CYS A 71 -12.13 -1.12 1.02
C CYS A 71 -11.73 -1.70 2.38
N ARG A 72 -11.53 -3.01 2.45
CA ARG A 72 -11.17 -3.70 3.70
C ARG A 72 -9.66 -3.75 3.95
N ALA A 73 -8.86 -3.11 3.09
CA ALA A 73 -7.42 -3.07 3.23
C ALA A 73 -6.98 -2.60 4.62
N ARG A 74 -6.14 -3.41 5.24
CA ARG A 74 -5.65 -3.27 6.60
C ARG A 74 -4.15 -3.43 6.63
N ALA A 75 -3.51 -2.64 7.48
CA ALA A 75 -2.08 -2.68 7.69
C ALA A 75 -1.79 -2.68 9.20
N VAL A 76 -0.75 -3.42 9.60
CA VAL A 76 -0.32 -3.52 10.99
C VAL A 76 1.12 -3.07 11.10
N MET A 77 1.37 -2.06 11.93
CA MET A 77 2.73 -1.61 12.22
C MET A 77 3.38 -2.55 13.23
N MET A 78 4.54 -3.08 12.87
CA MET A 78 5.35 -3.96 13.69
C MET A 78 6.33 -3.14 14.55
N GLU A 79 6.91 -3.77 15.57
CA GLU A 79 7.84 -3.10 16.49
C GLU A 79 9.17 -2.70 15.84
N ASN A 80 9.58 -3.37 14.77
CA ASN A 80 10.72 -2.97 13.95
C ASN A 80 10.46 -1.73 13.07
N GLY A 81 9.22 -1.23 13.04
CA GLY A 81 8.80 -0.13 12.18
C GLY A 81 8.33 -0.56 10.79
N ASN A 82 8.34 -1.85 10.47
CA ASN A 82 7.81 -2.35 9.21
C ASN A 82 6.28 -2.42 9.26
N LEU A 83 5.66 -2.33 8.08
CA LEU A 83 4.21 -2.34 7.94
C LEU A 83 3.75 -3.64 7.28
N LEU A 84 2.98 -4.44 8.00
CA LEU A 84 2.41 -5.68 7.52
C LEU A 84 1.02 -5.45 6.92
N LEU A 85 0.89 -5.54 5.60
CA LEU A 85 -0.38 -5.52 4.87
C LEU A 85 -1.13 -6.83 5.07
N LYS A 86 -2.33 -6.77 5.62
CA LYS A 86 -3.19 -7.95 5.83
C LYS A 86 -4.14 -8.21 4.68
N GLU A 87 -4.65 -7.14 4.08
CA GLU A 87 -5.70 -7.21 3.06
C GLU A 87 -5.37 -6.24 1.91
N CYS A 88 -5.63 -6.68 0.68
CA CYS A 88 -5.38 -5.88 -0.52
C CYS A 88 -6.43 -4.78 -0.71
N HIS A 89 -6.06 -3.71 -1.42
CA HIS A 89 -7.01 -2.67 -1.80
C HIS A 89 -7.93 -3.17 -2.91
N SER A 90 -9.24 -3.00 -2.71
CA SER A 90 -10.27 -3.28 -3.72
C SER A 90 -10.52 -2.09 -4.66
N HIS A 91 -9.62 -1.11 -4.67
CA HIS A 91 -9.74 0.09 -5.49
C HIS A 91 -8.38 0.62 -5.92
N LEU A 92 -8.41 1.37 -7.02
CA LEU A 92 -7.26 2.08 -7.53
C LEU A 92 -6.74 3.11 -6.51
N PRO A 93 -5.42 3.36 -6.50
CA PRO A 93 -4.84 4.43 -5.70
C PRO A 93 -5.51 5.76 -6.05
N LYS A 94 -5.76 6.57 -5.02
CA LYS A 94 -6.30 7.92 -5.19
C LYS A 94 -5.13 8.88 -5.14
N TRP A 95 -4.62 9.21 -6.32
CA TRP A 95 -3.67 10.30 -6.53
C TRP A 95 -4.45 11.60 -6.32
N CYS A 96 -4.19 12.31 -5.22
CA CYS A 96 -4.75 13.62 -4.93
C CYS A 96 -3.63 14.58 -4.59
#